data_AF-A0A369JJN8-F1
#
_entry.id   AF-A0A369JJN8-F1
#
_cell.length_a   1.000
_cell.length_b   1.000
_cell.length_c   1.000
_cell.angle_alpha   90.00
_cell.angle_beta   90.00
_cell.angle_gamma   90.00
#
_symmetry.space_group_name_H-M   'P 1'
#
loop_
_entity.id
_entity.type
_entity.pdbx_description
1 polymer ?
#
loop_
_entity_poly.entity_id
_entity_poly.type
_entity_poly.pdbx_seq_one_letter_code
_entity_poly.pdbx_strand_id
1 'polypeptide(L)'
;MTSTEVAGEASLVLAVPNDAVPASQRGSWTSFLKSIASFSGDLSSLTAPPFILSPVSLTEFPAYWCEHPDIFAAIADAKDDESRALAVLRWFIRTLKGQYTSRNESMGSEKKSVINFPPATWPLTSPVTDPLTPLFYGKWPATSTSSSSQGTTTLLVEQVSHHPPITAYVIKNKTKGLRLIGHNAQKTSFSAGSIIVKQIGHAILTVSLPNNTKVEYLITLPRLRIDGLWYGLPYIELTDTSYIVGGGYVSTIEFKGKGEARPAWVLSCIFCRNVFFLAKSKRANKKCQEIGLAFKFKKIRQLKIIVSPPQWGDCFR
;
A
#
# COMPACT_ATOMS: atom_id res chain seq x y z
N MET A 1 -2.71 7.20 68.75
CA MET A 1 -3.33 6.13 67.95
C MET A 1 -3.22 6.53 66.50
N THR A 2 -2.40 5.79 65.78
CA THR A 2 -2.11 5.88 64.35
C THR A 2 -3.34 5.50 63.52
N SER A 3 -3.73 6.34 62.57
CA SER A 3 -4.55 5.91 61.43
C SER A 3 -3.75 6.15 60.16
N THR A 4 -3.28 5.04 59.62
CA THR A 4 -2.54 4.82 58.38
C THR A 4 -3.25 5.42 57.17
N GLU A 5 -2.51 6.19 56.40
CA GLU A 5 -2.84 6.64 55.04
C GLU A 5 -2.57 5.48 54.07
N VAL A 6 -3.61 4.96 53.42
CA VAL A 6 -3.48 3.93 52.38
C VAL A 6 -3.42 4.65 51.04
N ALA A 7 -2.24 4.66 50.42
CA ALA A 7 -2.03 5.08 49.05
C ALA A 7 -2.78 4.14 48.10
N GLY A 8 -3.83 4.63 47.44
CA GLY A 8 -4.50 3.93 46.36
C GLY A 8 -3.67 4.00 45.08
N GLU A 9 -3.27 2.84 44.55
CA GLU A 9 -2.71 2.70 43.21
C GLU A 9 -3.65 3.34 42.17
N ALA A 10 -3.18 4.39 41.50
CA ALA A 10 -3.83 4.91 40.30
C ALA A 10 -3.62 3.93 39.15
N SER A 11 -4.53 2.96 39.01
CA SER A 11 -4.67 2.20 37.77
C SER A 11 -5.21 3.16 36.71
N LEU A 12 -4.34 3.50 35.77
CA LEU A 12 -4.62 4.39 34.63
C LEU A 12 -5.59 3.66 33.67
N VAL A 13 -6.88 3.62 34.01
CA VAL A 13 -7.93 3.17 33.09
C VAL A 13 -8.13 4.28 32.07
N LEU A 14 -7.35 4.22 30.99
CA LEU A 14 -7.57 5.05 29.80
C LEU A 14 -8.95 4.69 29.23
N ALA A 15 -9.91 5.61 29.40
CA ALA A 15 -11.24 5.48 28.85
C ALA A 15 -11.18 5.40 27.32
N VAL A 16 -11.60 4.27 26.77
CA VAL A 16 -11.82 4.07 25.34
C VAL A 16 -13.01 4.95 24.91
N PRO A 17 -12.86 5.89 23.96
CA PRO A 17 -13.99 6.53 23.30
C PRO A 17 -14.86 5.44 22.65
N ASN A 18 -16.07 5.27 23.18
CA ASN A 18 -16.84 4.04 23.13
C ASN A 18 -17.76 3.92 21.89
N ASP A 19 -17.67 4.85 20.93
CA ASP A 19 -18.67 4.98 19.85
C ASP A 19 -18.29 4.21 18.57
N ALA A 20 -17.00 3.96 18.33
CA ALA A 20 -16.55 3.23 17.13
C ALA A 20 -16.67 1.71 17.26
N VAL A 21 -16.60 1.18 18.49
CA VAL A 21 -16.77 -0.25 18.76
C VAL A 21 -18.23 -0.50 19.14
N PRO A 22 -18.97 -1.36 18.41
CA PRO A 22 -20.35 -1.69 18.75
C PRO A 22 -20.46 -2.13 20.20
N ALA A 23 -21.48 -1.64 20.92
CA ALA A 23 -21.61 -1.89 22.36
C ALA A 23 -21.59 -3.38 22.72
N SER A 24 -22.21 -4.23 21.88
CA SER A 24 -22.22 -5.69 22.03
C SER A 24 -20.87 -6.37 21.78
N GLN A 25 -19.90 -5.69 21.15
CA GLN A 25 -18.59 -6.23 20.79
C GLN A 25 -17.43 -5.62 21.60
N ARG A 26 -17.69 -4.73 22.57
CA ARG A 26 -16.64 -4.12 23.42
C ARG A 26 -15.86 -5.15 24.23
N GLY A 27 -16.55 -6.17 24.74
CA GLY A 27 -15.92 -7.28 25.48
C GLY A 27 -14.96 -8.09 24.59
N SER A 28 -15.41 -8.47 23.39
CA SER A 28 -14.57 -9.21 22.44
C SER A 28 -13.40 -8.37 21.92
N TRP A 29 -13.59 -7.05 21.74
CA TRP A 29 -12.51 -6.13 21.39
C TRP A 29 -11.44 -6.01 22.47
N THR A 30 -11.85 -5.91 23.74
CA THR A 30 -10.90 -5.88 24.87
C THR A 30 -10.08 -7.17 24.94
N SER A 31 -10.71 -8.33 24.74
CA SER A 31 -10.01 -9.62 24.69
C SER A 31 -9.05 -9.70 23.50
N PHE A 32 -9.43 -9.17 22.34
CA PHE A 32 -8.58 -9.09 21.15
C PHE A 32 -7.35 -8.19 21.37
N LEU A 33 -7.52 -7.01 21.98
CA LEU A 33 -6.39 -6.13 22.29
C LEU A 33 -5.42 -6.78 23.29
N LYS A 34 -5.94 -7.53 24.27
CA LYS A 34 -5.11 -8.31 25.20
C LYS A 34 -4.35 -9.42 24.49
N SER A 35 -5.00 -10.17 23.58
CA SER A 35 -4.33 -11.23 22.83
C SER A 35 -3.20 -10.68 21.97
N ILE A 36 -3.43 -9.53 21.32
CA ILE A 36 -2.43 -8.79 20.56
C ILE A 36 -1.18 -8.47 21.40
N ALA A 37 -1.36 -7.99 22.64
CA ALA A 37 -0.23 -7.58 23.49
C ALA A 37 0.73 -8.74 23.81
N SER A 38 0.22 -9.97 23.83
CA SER A 38 0.99 -11.20 24.10
C SER A 38 1.32 -12.03 22.86
N PHE A 39 0.85 -11.64 21.67
CA PHE A 39 0.93 -12.49 20.49
C PHE A 39 2.30 -12.40 19.80
N SER A 40 2.89 -13.57 19.58
CA SER A 40 4.07 -13.74 18.73
C SER A 40 3.71 -14.68 17.57
N GLY A 41 3.65 -14.15 16.35
CA GLY A 41 3.30 -14.97 15.18
C GLY A 41 2.76 -14.17 14.01
N ASP A 42 2.14 -14.89 13.07
CA ASP A 42 1.47 -14.31 11.91
C ASP A 42 0.08 -13.78 12.29
N LEU A 43 -0.22 -12.53 11.92
CA LEU A 43 -1.51 -11.90 12.15
C LEU A 43 -2.67 -12.73 11.61
N SER A 44 -2.47 -13.53 10.55
CA SER A 44 -3.51 -14.39 9.97
C SER A 44 -4.12 -15.34 10.99
N SER A 45 -3.32 -15.89 11.92
CA SER A 45 -3.77 -16.87 12.91
C SER A 45 -4.50 -16.27 14.12
N LEU A 46 -4.50 -14.94 14.26
CA LEU A 46 -5.13 -14.26 15.40
C LEU A 46 -6.63 -14.03 15.13
N THR A 47 -7.52 -14.70 15.85
CA THR A 47 -8.97 -14.53 15.68
C THR A 47 -9.40 -13.11 16.05
N ALA A 48 -10.04 -12.41 15.11
CA ALA A 48 -10.51 -11.03 15.30
C ALA A 48 -12.04 -10.96 15.38
N PRO A 49 -12.62 -10.01 16.13
CA PRO A 49 -14.07 -9.82 16.17
C PRO A 49 -14.66 -9.50 14.80
N PRO A 50 -15.90 -9.93 14.47
CA PRO A 50 -16.47 -9.76 13.13
C PRO A 50 -16.51 -8.32 12.61
N PHE A 51 -16.68 -7.32 13.49
CA PHE A 51 -16.77 -5.92 13.06
C PHE A 51 -15.48 -5.40 12.39
N ILE A 52 -14.31 -5.99 12.72
CA ILE A 52 -13.00 -5.61 12.19
C ILE A 52 -12.53 -6.49 11.03
N LEU A 53 -13.36 -7.42 10.55
CA LEU A 53 -13.05 -8.24 9.38
C LEU A 53 -13.44 -7.52 8.09
N SER A 54 -12.57 -7.59 7.09
CA SER A 54 -12.87 -7.16 5.72
C SER A 54 -13.49 -8.33 4.94
N PRO A 55 -14.51 -8.08 4.10
CA PRO A 55 -15.03 -9.10 3.18
C PRO A 55 -14.11 -9.33 1.97
N VAL A 56 -13.10 -8.48 1.76
CA VAL A 56 -12.19 -8.54 0.60
C VAL A 56 -11.02 -9.47 0.89
N SER A 57 -10.75 -10.40 -0.03
CA SER A 57 -9.66 -11.35 0.10
C SER A 57 -8.29 -10.70 -0.16
N LEU A 58 -7.24 -11.18 0.51
CA LEU A 58 -5.86 -10.78 0.22
C LEU A 58 -5.47 -11.05 -1.25
N THR A 59 -6.08 -12.02 -1.91
CA THR A 59 -5.86 -12.31 -3.33
C THR A 59 -6.40 -11.23 -4.27
N GLU A 60 -7.23 -10.31 -3.80
CA GLU A 60 -7.71 -9.18 -4.60
C GLU A 60 -6.76 -7.98 -4.54
N PHE A 61 -5.89 -7.92 -3.52
CA PHE A 61 -5.01 -6.77 -3.28
C PHE A 61 -4.05 -6.47 -4.44
N PRO A 62 -3.52 -7.45 -5.19
CA PRO A 62 -2.72 -7.14 -6.37
C PRO A 62 -3.44 -6.32 -7.45
N ALA A 63 -4.78 -6.22 -7.42
CA ALA A 63 -5.52 -5.31 -8.31
C ALA A 63 -5.16 -3.84 -8.10
N TYR A 64 -4.76 -3.45 -6.89
CA TYR A 64 -4.36 -2.07 -6.56
C TYR A 64 -3.15 -1.57 -7.36
N TRP A 65 -2.34 -2.47 -7.93
CA TRP A 65 -1.26 -2.08 -8.85
C TRP A 65 -1.77 -1.43 -10.15
N CYS A 66 -3.03 -1.66 -10.53
CA CYS A 66 -3.60 -1.23 -11.80
C CYS A 66 -4.97 -0.53 -11.68
N GLU A 67 -5.29 0.10 -10.54
CA GLU A 67 -6.46 0.99 -10.43
C GLU A 67 -6.41 2.18 -11.40
N HIS A 68 -5.19 2.60 -11.77
CA HIS A 68 -4.92 3.62 -12.80
C HIS A 68 -4.23 2.97 -14.00
N PRO A 69 -4.96 2.18 -14.81
CA PRO A 69 -4.35 1.42 -15.89
C PRO A 69 -3.77 2.34 -16.98
N ASP A 70 -4.19 3.60 -17.05
CA ASP A 70 -3.77 4.63 -18.02
C ASP A 70 -2.36 5.12 -17.67
N ILE A 71 -2.14 5.39 -16.38
CA ILE A 71 -0.83 5.75 -15.83
C ILE A 71 0.14 4.57 -15.95
N PHE A 72 -0.34 3.34 -15.76
CA PHE A 72 0.47 2.14 -16.00
C PHE A 72 0.89 2.01 -17.46
N ALA A 73 -0.06 2.12 -18.40
CA ALA A 73 0.20 2.05 -19.84
C ALA A 73 1.17 3.14 -20.33
N ALA A 74 1.07 4.35 -19.77
CA ALA A 74 1.92 5.49 -20.12
C ALA A 74 3.43 5.27 -19.86
N ILE A 75 3.80 4.28 -19.05
CA ILE A 75 5.22 3.90 -18.84
C ILE A 75 5.88 3.48 -20.17
N ALA A 76 5.13 2.78 -21.03
CA ALA A 76 5.64 2.32 -22.32
C ALA A 76 5.81 3.45 -23.35
N ASP A 77 5.13 4.58 -23.14
CA ASP A 77 5.15 5.73 -24.06
C ASP A 77 6.36 6.65 -23.82
N ALA A 78 7.12 6.43 -22.74
CA ALA A 78 8.34 7.17 -22.44
C ALA A 78 9.47 6.83 -23.43
N LYS A 79 10.10 7.86 -24.00
CA LYS A 79 11.11 7.70 -25.06
C LYS A 79 12.49 7.36 -24.50
N ASP A 80 12.94 8.09 -23.50
CA ASP A 80 14.25 7.93 -22.87
C ASP A 80 14.16 7.26 -21.48
N ASP A 81 15.29 6.79 -20.96
CA ASP A 81 15.36 6.08 -19.67
C ASP A 81 14.97 6.95 -18.47
N GLU A 82 15.28 8.26 -18.51
CA GLU A 82 14.94 9.19 -17.44
C GLU A 82 13.43 9.37 -17.34
N SER A 83 12.79 9.73 -18.45
CA SER A 83 11.34 9.90 -18.54
C SER A 83 10.61 8.62 -18.15
N ARG A 84 11.15 7.46 -18.50
CA ARG A 84 10.57 6.16 -18.15
C ARG A 84 10.69 5.87 -16.65
N ALA A 85 11.86 6.11 -16.05
CA ALA A 85 12.02 5.99 -14.59
C ALA A 85 11.06 6.92 -13.83
N LEU A 86 10.83 8.14 -14.33
CA LEU A 86 9.85 9.08 -13.77
C LEU A 86 8.40 8.58 -13.93
N ALA A 87 8.06 7.97 -15.06
CA ALA A 87 6.75 7.39 -15.29
C ALA A 87 6.48 6.20 -14.34
N VAL A 88 7.47 5.32 -14.14
CA VAL A 88 7.40 4.20 -13.18
C VAL A 88 7.20 4.73 -11.76
N LEU A 89 7.96 5.76 -11.36
CA LEU A 89 7.82 6.38 -10.04
C LEU A 89 6.43 7.01 -9.86
N ARG A 90 5.94 7.75 -10.85
CA ARG A 90 4.59 8.35 -10.82
C ARG A 90 3.52 7.28 -10.69
N TRP A 91 3.61 6.21 -11.47
CA TRP A 91 2.69 5.08 -11.38
C TRP A 91 2.73 4.45 -9.99
N PHE A 92 3.91 4.15 -9.45
CA PHE A 92 4.05 3.57 -8.11
C PHE A 92 3.42 4.45 -7.02
N ILE A 93 3.66 5.77 -7.03
CA ILE A 93 3.04 6.68 -6.05
C ILE A 93 1.51 6.66 -6.15
N ARG A 94 0.95 6.47 -7.35
CA ARG A 94 -0.49 6.41 -7.56
C ARG A 94 -1.12 5.14 -7.01
N THR A 95 -0.40 4.02 -6.95
CA THR A 95 -0.93 2.77 -6.38
C THR A 95 -1.12 2.85 -4.86
N LEU A 96 -0.35 3.72 -4.18
CA LEU A 96 -0.35 3.81 -2.71
C LEU A 96 -1.73 4.16 -2.13
N LYS A 97 -2.51 5.02 -2.79
CA LYS A 97 -3.86 5.38 -2.31
C LYS A 97 -4.76 4.14 -2.26
N GLY A 98 -4.91 3.44 -3.39
CA GLY A 98 -5.70 2.20 -3.45
C GLY A 98 -5.24 1.15 -2.45
N GLN A 99 -3.92 0.91 -2.39
CA GLN A 99 -3.35 -0.12 -1.53
C GLN A 99 -3.59 0.13 -0.04
N TYR A 100 -3.56 1.39 0.42
CA TYR A 100 -3.45 1.71 1.84
C TYR A 100 -4.58 2.58 2.40
N THR A 101 -5.50 3.09 1.57
CA THR A 101 -6.63 3.91 2.05
C THR A 101 -8.01 3.44 1.59
N SER A 102 -8.10 2.52 0.62
CA SER A 102 -9.38 2.08 0.03
C SER A 102 -10.38 1.55 1.08
N ARG A 103 -9.89 0.86 2.10
CA ARG A 103 -10.70 0.27 3.17
C ARG A 103 -11.15 1.31 4.19
N ASN A 104 -10.29 2.27 4.55
CA ASN A 104 -10.71 3.43 5.33
C ASN A 104 -11.81 4.24 4.61
N GLU A 105 -11.70 4.42 3.28
CA GLU A 105 -12.70 5.16 2.48
C GLU A 105 -14.03 4.39 2.36
N SER A 106 -14.00 3.07 2.14
CA SER A 106 -15.20 2.26 1.89
C SER A 106 -15.87 1.69 3.15
N MET A 107 -15.11 1.51 4.24
CA MET A 107 -15.58 0.84 5.46
C MET A 107 -15.38 1.68 6.73
N GLY A 108 -14.93 2.93 6.61
CA GLY A 108 -14.74 3.87 7.72
C GLY A 108 -13.47 3.66 8.56
N SER A 109 -12.84 2.49 8.50
CA SER A 109 -11.56 2.18 9.14
C SER A 109 -10.84 1.03 8.42
N GLU A 110 -9.56 0.86 8.71
CA GLU A 110 -8.79 -0.29 8.25
C GLU A 110 -9.29 -1.56 8.95
N LYS A 111 -9.37 -2.65 8.20
CA LYS A 111 -9.92 -3.91 8.67
C LYS A 111 -8.94 -5.05 8.41
N LYS A 112 -8.98 -6.07 9.26
CA LYS A 112 -8.22 -7.30 9.03
C LYS A 112 -8.80 -8.01 7.80
N SER A 113 -8.03 -8.05 6.71
CA SER A 113 -8.33 -8.91 5.56
C SER A 113 -7.96 -10.36 5.88
N VAL A 114 -8.73 -11.27 5.31
CA VAL A 114 -8.57 -12.73 5.43
C VAL A 114 -8.36 -13.32 4.04
N ILE A 115 -7.74 -14.50 3.98
CA ILE A 115 -7.72 -15.26 2.73
C ILE A 115 -9.07 -15.96 2.62
N ASN A 116 -9.90 -15.55 1.66
CA ASN A 116 -11.16 -16.22 1.37
C ASN A 116 -10.96 -17.22 0.24
N PHE A 117 -11.50 -18.42 0.42
CA PHE A 117 -11.70 -19.35 -0.68
C PHE A 117 -12.96 -18.91 -1.45
N PRO A 118 -12.94 -18.88 -2.80
CA PRO A 118 -14.18 -18.63 -3.52
C PRO A 118 -15.23 -19.67 -3.12
N PRO A 119 -16.51 -19.31 -2.98
CA PRO A 119 -17.56 -20.30 -2.75
C PRO A 119 -17.52 -21.34 -3.88
N ALA A 120 -17.80 -22.61 -3.54
CA ALA A 120 -17.66 -23.80 -4.37
C ALA A 120 -18.57 -23.86 -5.63
N THR A 121 -18.96 -22.71 -6.18
CA THR A 121 -19.84 -22.54 -7.34
C THR A 121 -19.14 -22.02 -8.60
N TRP A 122 -17.81 -21.85 -8.60
CA TRP A 122 -17.08 -21.52 -9.84
C TRP A 122 -16.73 -22.80 -10.62
N PRO A 123 -16.96 -22.87 -11.95
CA PRO A 123 -16.76 -24.10 -12.70
C PRO A 123 -15.30 -24.54 -12.68
N LEU A 124 -15.06 -25.72 -12.10
CA LEU A 124 -13.81 -26.47 -12.13
C LEU A 124 -13.46 -26.89 -13.56
N THR A 125 -12.77 -26.02 -14.30
CA THR A 125 -12.03 -26.41 -15.51
C THR A 125 -10.66 -25.73 -15.52
N SER A 126 -9.85 -26.02 -14.51
CA SER A 126 -8.40 -25.85 -14.61
C SER A 126 -7.72 -27.16 -14.21
N PRO A 127 -7.20 -27.94 -15.16
CA PRO A 127 -6.37 -29.08 -14.81
C PRO A 127 -5.02 -28.52 -14.36
N VAL A 128 -4.53 -28.96 -13.20
CA VAL A 128 -3.24 -28.60 -12.57
C VAL A 128 -3.25 -27.39 -11.61
N THR A 129 -4.25 -27.26 -10.73
CA THR A 129 -4.03 -26.57 -9.45
C THR A 129 -4.70 -27.34 -8.31
N ASP A 130 -4.00 -27.47 -7.19
CA ASP A 130 -4.51 -28.03 -5.94
C ASP A 130 -5.84 -27.32 -5.58
N PRO A 131 -6.94 -28.05 -5.25
CA PRO A 131 -8.22 -27.44 -4.86
C PRO A 131 -8.14 -26.48 -3.64
N LEU A 132 -6.97 -26.33 -3.03
CA LEU A 132 -6.69 -25.51 -1.85
C LEU A 132 -6.02 -24.15 -2.11
N THR A 133 -5.82 -23.70 -3.37
CA THR A 133 -5.20 -22.39 -3.65
C THR A 133 -6.17 -21.37 -4.23
N PRO A 134 -6.59 -20.33 -3.47
CA PRO A 134 -7.41 -19.24 -4.00
C PRO A 134 -6.76 -18.53 -5.19
N LEU A 135 -7.54 -18.37 -6.26
CA LEU A 135 -7.18 -17.64 -7.48
C LEU A 135 -8.01 -16.37 -7.62
N PHE A 136 -7.42 -15.32 -8.19
CA PHE A 136 -8.15 -14.10 -8.56
C PHE A 136 -7.72 -13.60 -9.93
N TYR A 137 -8.70 -13.21 -10.75
CA TYR A 137 -8.49 -12.74 -12.11
C TYR A 137 -9.05 -11.32 -12.27
N GLY A 138 -8.26 -10.45 -12.86
CA GLY A 138 -8.67 -9.07 -13.16
C GLY A 138 -8.43 -8.73 -14.62
N LYS A 139 -9.27 -7.83 -15.17
CA LYS A 139 -9.09 -7.30 -16.51
C LYS A 139 -9.54 -5.84 -16.57
N TRP A 140 -8.66 -4.98 -17.07
CA TRP A 140 -8.97 -3.61 -17.43
C TRP A 140 -8.99 -3.53 -18.97
N PRO A 141 -10.18 -3.44 -19.59
CA PRO A 141 -10.29 -3.34 -21.04
C PRO A 141 -9.65 -2.05 -21.54
N ALA A 142 -9.18 -2.07 -22.79
CA ALA A 142 -8.67 -0.87 -23.43
C ALA A 142 -9.76 0.20 -23.48
N THR A 143 -9.47 1.40 -22.96
CA THR A 143 -10.32 2.57 -23.18
C THR A 143 -9.70 3.46 -24.24
N SER A 144 -10.53 3.97 -25.15
CA SER A 144 -10.12 4.88 -26.23
C SER A 144 -10.35 6.32 -25.78
N THR A 145 -9.49 6.84 -24.90
CA THR A 145 -9.66 8.19 -24.33
C THR A 145 -8.54 9.19 -24.68
N SER A 146 -7.55 8.82 -25.51
CA SER A 146 -6.62 9.78 -26.14
C SER A 146 -5.85 9.14 -27.32
N SER A 147 -5.01 9.92 -28.00
CA SER A 147 -4.29 9.63 -29.25
C SER A 147 -3.40 8.36 -29.27
N SER A 148 -3.35 7.59 -28.19
CA SER A 148 -2.76 6.24 -28.18
C SER A 148 -3.62 5.30 -27.33
N SER A 149 -3.89 4.10 -27.82
CA SER A 149 -4.68 3.11 -27.08
C SER A 149 -3.92 2.65 -25.84
N GLN A 150 -4.56 2.72 -24.68
CA GLN A 150 -4.07 2.19 -23.41
C GLN A 150 -3.77 0.69 -23.46
N GLY A 151 -4.43 -0.04 -24.37
CA GLY A 151 -4.34 -1.49 -24.42
C GLY A 151 -5.10 -2.18 -23.29
N THR A 152 -5.31 -3.49 -23.43
CA THR A 152 -5.96 -4.28 -22.38
C THR A 152 -4.91 -4.76 -21.37
N THR A 153 -5.19 -4.55 -20.08
CA THR A 153 -4.36 -5.04 -18.97
C THR A 153 -5.07 -6.21 -18.29
N THR A 154 -4.36 -7.31 -18.04
CA THR A 154 -4.87 -8.50 -17.37
C THR A 154 -4.08 -8.79 -16.11
N LEU A 155 -4.74 -9.30 -15.07
CA LEU A 155 -4.17 -9.73 -13.80
C LEU A 155 -4.52 -11.19 -13.55
N LEU A 156 -3.54 -11.96 -13.11
CA LEU A 156 -3.69 -13.29 -12.51
C LEU A 156 -3.01 -13.25 -11.14
N VAL A 157 -3.71 -13.73 -10.12
CA VAL A 157 -3.24 -13.85 -8.74
C VAL A 157 -3.47 -15.27 -8.26
N GLU A 158 -2.50 -15.78 -7.50
CA GLU A 158 -2.55 -17.08 -6.86
C GLU A 158 -2.04 -16.95 -5.42
N GLN A 159 -2.76 -17.58 -4.49
CA GLN A 159 -2.26 -17.82 -3.15
C GLN A 159 -1.34 -19.04 -3.15
N VAL A 160 -0.03 -18.81 -3.18
CA VAL A 160 1.00 -19.86 -3.35
C VAL A 160 1.48 -20.47 -2.04
N SER A 161 1.09 -19.89 -0.90
CA SER A 161 1.35 -20.49 0.43
C SER A 161 0.32 -20.03 1.45
N HIS A 162 -0.02 -20.91 2.39
CA HIS A 162 -0.95 -20.65 3.49
C HIS A 162 -0.24 -20.39 4.83
N HIS A 163 0.90 -21.03 5.07
CA HIS A 163 1.68 -20.90 6.30
C HIS A 163 3.19 -20.77 5.99
N PRO A 164 3.72 -19.54 5.85
CA PRO A 164 3.00 -18.26 5.96
C PRO A 164 2.16 -17.94 4.71
N PRO A 165 1.17 -17.05 4.82
CA PRO A 165 0.46 -16.46 3.68
C PRO A 165 1.40 -15.82 2.66
N ILE A 166 1.39 -16.33 1.42
CA ILE A 166 2.10 -15.73 0.29
C ILE A 166 1.13 -15.65 -0.89
N THR A 167 0.98 -14.45 -1.43
CA THR A 167 0.21 -14.17 -2.64
C THR A 167 1.19 -13.81 -3.76
N ALA A 168 1.12 -14.51 -4.89
CA ALA A 168 1.89 -14.21 -6.09
C ALA A 168 0.97 -13.70 -7.19
N TYR A 169 1.48 -12.81 -8.05
CA TYR A 169 0.68 -12.22 -9.11
C TYR A 169 1.49 -11.90 -10.37
N VAL A 170 0.77 -11.85 -11.49
CA VAL A 170 1.28 -11.34 -12.76
C VAL A 170 0.25 -10.43 -13.42
N ILE A 171 0.72 -9.24 -13.78
CA ILE A 171 -0.03 -8.25 -14.56
C ILE A 171 0.63 -8.10 -15.92
N LYS A 172 -0.16 -8.10 -16.99
CA LYS A 172 0.32 -7.98 -18.37
C LYS A 172 -0.51 -6.98 -19.15
N ASN A 173 0.16 -6.09 -19.88
CA ASN A 173 -0.42 -5.33 -20.97
C ASN A 173 0.39 -5.65 -22.23
N LYS A 174 -0.09 -6.61 -23.02
CA LYS A 174 0.63 -7.14 -24.18
C LYS A 174 0.85 -6.07 -25.25
N THR A 175 -0.18 -5.25 -25.49
CA THR A 175 -0.17 -4.17 -26.49
C THR A 175 0.85 -3.07 -26.17
N LYS A 176 1.08 -2.79 -24.88
CA LYS A 176 2.08 -1.81 -24.42
C LYS A 176 3.42 -2.46 -24.03
N GLY A 177 3.57 -3.78 -24.18
CA GLY A 177 4.81 -4.49 -23.83
C GLY A 177 5.16 -4.45 -22.33
N LEU A 178 4.17 -4.30 -21.45
CA LEU A 178 4.38 -4.21 -20.00
C LEU A 178 4.05 -5.52 -19.30
N ARG A 179 4.90 -5.93 -18.36
CA ARG A 179 4.68 -7.08 -17.49
C ARG A 179 5.16 -6.78 -16.08
N LEU A 180 4.28 -6.87 -15.10
CA LEU A 180 4.62 -6.81 -13.68
C LEU A 180 4.47 -8.21 -13.09
N ILE A 181 5.48 -8.69 -12.40
CA ILE A 181 5.38 -9.91 -11.58
C ILE A 181 5.72 -9.51 -10.17
N GLY A 182 5.03 -10.07 -9.19
CA GLY A 182 5.46 -9.90 -7.82
C GLY A 182 4.86 -10.96 -6.92
N HIS A 183 5.30 -10.89 -5.67
CA HIS A 183 4.70 -11.65 -4.60
C HIS A 183 4.76 -10.81 -3.32
N ASN A 184 3.78 -11.05 -2.45
CA ASN A 184 3.68 -10.39 -1.16
C ASN A 184 3.41 -11.41 -0.07
N ALA A 185 4.11 -11.21 1.04
CA ALA A 185 3.90 -11.88 2.31
C ALA A 185 4.10 -10.83 3.41
N GLN A 186 3.75 -11.19 4.65
CA GLN A 186 3.78 -10.24 5.75
C GLN A 186 4.44 -10.89 6.96
N LYS A 187 5.23 -10.09 7.69
CA LYS A 187 5.66 -10.42 9.04
C LYS A 187 5.20 -9.32 9.98
N THR A 188 4.44 -9.70 10.99
CA THR A 188 3.85 -8.77 11.94
C THR A 188 4.51 -8.84 13.31
N SER A 189 4.57 -7.71 13.99
CA SER A 189 4.96 -7.59 15.39
C SER A 189 4.12 -6.51 16.05
N PHE A 190 4.01 -6.53 17.37
CA PHE A 190 3.15 -5.62 18.11
C PHE A 190 3.99 -4.73 19.01
N SER A 191 3.69 -3.44 19.02
CA SER A 191 4.41 -2.45 19.81
C SER A 191 3.46 -1.36 20.26
N ALA A 192 3.32 -1.17 21.57
CA ALA A 192 2.65 -0.01 22.19
C ALA A 192 1.28 0.37 21.59
N GLY A 193 0.42 -0.62 21.30
CA GLY A 193 -0.91 -0.35 20.73
C GLY A 193 -0.98 -0.28 19.21
N SER A 194 0.13 -0.61 18.54
CA SER A 194 0.25 -0.63 17.09
C SER A 194 0.67 -2.01 16.58
N ILE A 195 0.24 -2.35 15.37
CA ILE A 195 0.77 -3.49 14.62
C ILE A 195 1.83 -2.97 13.66
N ILE A 196 3.06 -3.44 13.79
CA ILE A 196 4.13 -3.19 12.84
C ILE A 196 4.10 -4.32 11.80
N VAL A 197 3.94 -3.96 10.54
CA VAL A 197 3.89 -4.90 9.42
C VAL A 197 5.09 -4.66 8.52
N LYS A 198 5.96 -5.66 8.46
CA LYS A 198 7.02 -5.75 7.47
C LYS A 198 6.49 -6.54 6.28
N GLN A 199 6.31 -5.87 5.14
CA GLN A 199 6.03 -6.58 3.89
C GLN A 199 7.27 -7.33 3.42
N ILE A 200 7.08 -8.57 2.98
CA ILE A 200 8.09 -9.45 2.44
C ILE A 200 7.75 -9.72 0.98
N GLY A 201 8.75 -9.60 0.11
CA GLY A 201 8.59 -9.73 -1.34
C GLY A 201 8.92 -8.44 -2.06
N HIS A 202 8.71 -8.47 -3.38
CA HIS A 202 9.03 -7.39 -4.29
C HIS A 202 8.22 -7.56 -5.58
N ALA A 203 8.23 -6.52 -6.41
CA ALA A 203 7.71 -6.59 -7.76
C ALA A 203 8.82 -6.28 -8.78
N ILE A 204 8.75 -6.94 -9.94
CA ILE A 204 9.61 -6.70 -11.09
C ILE A 204 8.72 -6.24 -12.23
N LEU A 205 8.89 -4.99 -12.66
CA LEU A 205 8.26 -4.43 -13.84
C LEU A 205 9.23 -4.55 -15.03
N THR A 206 8.87 -5.36 -16.02
CA THR A 206 9.54 -5.45 -17.31
C THR A 206 8.82 -4.56 -18.33
N VAL A 207 9.57 -3.69 -18.99
CA VAL A 207 9.13 -2.85 -20.11
C VAL A 207 9.82 -3.33 -21.37
N SER A 208 9.04 -3.77 -22.36
CA SER A 208 9.56 -4.13 -23.69
C SER A 208 9.65 -2.88 -24.56
N LEU A 209 10.84 -2.59 -25.08
CA LEU A 209 11.11 -1.40 -25.89
C LEU A 209 10.93 -1.69 -27.38
N PRO A 210 10.72 -0.65 -28.23
CA PRO A 210 10.53 -0.81 -29.68
C PRO A 210 11.70 -1.49 -30.41
N ASN A 211 12.90 -1.43 -29.85
CA ASN A 211 14.11 -2.07 -30.39
C ASN A 211 14.27 -3.53 -29.94
N ASN A 212 13.20 -4.19 -29.46
CA ASN A 212 13.19 -5.54 -28.90
C ASN A 212 14.09 -5.77 -27.68
N THR A 213 14.60 -4.70 -27.05
CA THR A 213 15.28 -4.80 -25.76
C THR A 213 14.27 -4.68 -24.60
N LYS A 214 14.70 -5.06 -23.41
CA LYS A 214 13.87 -5.01 -22.19
C LYS A 214 14.59 -4.20 -21.11
N VAL A 215 13.81 -3.44 -20.37
CA VAL A 215 14.27 -2.75 -19.16
C VAL A 215 13.45 -3.27 -17.99
N GLU A 216 14.13 -3.60 -16.89
CA GLU A 216 13.51 -4.10 -15.68
C GLU A 216 13.65 -3.10 -14.53
N TYR A 217 12.60 -3.00 -13.72
CA TYR A 217 12.56 -2.21 -12.49
C TYR A 217 12.19 -3.10 -11.32
N LEU A 218 13.11 -3.25 -10.37
CA LEU A 218 12.87 -3.87 -9.07
C LEU A 218 12.20 -2.85 -8.15
N ILE A 219 11.06 -3.21 -7.57
CA ILE A 219 10.24 -2.35 -6.71
C ILE A 219 10.08 -3.04 -5.36
N THR A 220 10.49 -2.35 -4.28
CA THR A 220 10.32 -2.84 -2.92
C THR A 220 9.03 -2.33 -2.29
N LEU A 221 8.43 -3.16 -1.45
CA LEU A 221 7.20 -2.86 -0.74
C LEU A 221 7.50 -2.01 0.53
N PRO A 222 6.63 -1.04 0.86
CA PRO A 222 6.83 -0.20 2.04
C PRO A 222 6.61 -0.99 3.32
N ARG A 223 7.22 -0.53 4.42
CA ARG A 223 6.79 -0.95 5.76
C ARG A 223 5.59 -0.14 6.17
N LEU A 224 4.76 -0.71 7.03
CA LEU A 224 3.59 -0.01 7.54
C LEU A 224 3.36 -0.30 9.01
N ARG A 225 2.69 0.64 9.65
CA ARG A 225 2.18 0.54 11.00
C ARG A 225 0.65 0.68 10.95
N ILE A 226 -0.04 -0.13 11.73
CA ILE A 226 -1.48 -0.02 11.94
C ILE A 226 -1.68 0.54 13.35
N ASP A 227 -2.15 1.78 13.40
CA ASP A 227 -2.47 2.51 14.64
C ASP A 227 -3.98 2.54 14.85
N GLY A 228 -4.44 3.17 15.93
CA GLY A 228 -5.88 3.37 16.19
C GLY A 228 -6.60 2.17 16.81
N LEU A 229 -5.88 1.11 17.17
CA LEU A 229 -6.45 -0.13 17.73
C LEU A 229 -7.16 0.10 19.07
N TRP A 230 -6.60 0.88 19.99
CA TRP A 230 -7.27 1.18 21.27
C TRP A 230 -8.64 1.82 21.09
N TYR A 231 -8.80 2.60 20.02
CA TYR A 231 -10.01 3.36 19.70
C TYR A 231 -11.00 2.59 18.82
N GLY A 232 -10.66 1.37 18.38
CA GLY A 232 -11.49 0.62 17.44
C GLY A 232 -11.57 1.23 16.05
N LEU A 233 -10.66 2.14 15.70
CA LEU A 233 -10.57 2.80 14.39
C LEU A 233 -9.19 2.60 13.79
N PRO A 234 -8.85 1.39 13.31
CA PRO A 234 -7.52 1.14 12.81
C PRO A 234 -7.24 1.96 11.54
N TYR A 235 -6.00 2.41 11.37
CA TYR A 235 -5.56 3.09 10.15
C TYR A 235 -4.09 2.79 9.85
N ILE A 236 -3.72 2.88 8.57
CA ILE A 236 -2.38 2.60 8.10
C ILE A 236 -1.53 3.87 8.07
N GLU A 237 -0.32 3.79 8.63
CA GLU A 237 0.78 4.71 8.34
C GLU A 237 1.89 3.97 7.59
N LEU A 238 2.30 4.49 6.43
CA LEU A 238 3.50 4.02 5.75
C LEU A 238 4.75 4.56 6.46
N THR A 239 5.78 3.73 6.56
CA THR A 239 7.03 4.02 7.27
C THR A 239 8.24 3.53 6.47
N ASP A 240 9.43 3.90 6.92
CA ASP A 240 10.71 3.53 6.30
C ASP A 240 10.81 4.01 4.84
N THR A 241 11.49 3.22 4.00
CA THR A 241 11.86 3.60 2.63
C THR A 241 11.55 2.48 1.65
N SER A 242 10.94 2.84 0.52
CA SER A 242 10.85 1.98 -0.67
C SER A 242 11.86 2.40 -1.73
N TYR A 243 12.24 1.44 -2.55
CA TYR A 243 13.16 1.63 -3.66
C TYR A 243 12.53 1.16 -4.97
N ILE A 244 12.84 1.90 -6.04
CA ILE A 244 12.63 1.47 -7.42
C ILE A 244 13.99 1.54 -8.11
N VAL A 245 14.52 0.40 -8.55
CA VAL A 245 15.86 0.29 -9.16
C VAL A 245 15.73 -0.31 -10.54
N GLY A 246 16.13 0.44 -11.58
CA GLY A 246 16.01 -0.01 -12.96
C GLY A 246 16.36 1.08 -13.97
N GLY A 247 16.65 0.69 -15.22
CA GLY A 247 16.96 1.64 -16.30
C GLY A 247 18.17 2.55 -16.04
N GLY A 248 19.06 2.17 -15.11
CA GLY A 248 20.19 3.01 -14.67
C GLY A 248 19.80 4.14 -13.69
N TYR A 249 18.59 4.10 -13.11
CA TYR A 249 18.11 5.05 -12.11
C TYR A 249 17.72 4.34 -10.81
N VAL A 250 17.82 5.09 -9.70
CA VAL A 250 17.31 4.67 -8.39
C VAL A 250 16.35 5.71 -7.86
N SER A 251 15.10 5.33 -7.63
CA SER A 251 14.15 6.12 -6.87
C SER A 251 14.11 5.66 -5.42
N THR A 252 14.27 6.59 -4.49
CA THR A 252 14.17 6.40 -3.05
C THR A 252 12.94 7.15 -2.54
N ILE A 253 11.98 6.42 -1.97
CA ILE A 253 10.73 6.96 -1.46
C ILE A 253 10.72 6.81 0.05
N GLU A 254 10.85 7.93 0.77
CA GLU A 254 10.85 7.97 2.23
C GLU A 254 9.44 8.31 2.73
N PHE A 255 8.85 7.43 3.54
CA PHE A 255 7.54 7.62 4.14
C PHE A 255 7.70 8.14 5.56
N LYS A 256 6.95 9.19 5.92
CA LYS A 256 6.93 9.74 7.28
C LYS A 256 5.52 9.69 7.86
N GLY A 257 5.39 9.18 9.08
CA GLY A 257 4.13 9.19 9.84
C GLY A 257 3.82 10.54 10.50
N LYS A 258 2.67 10.66 11.17
CA LYS A 258 2.20 11.92 11.81
C LYS A 258 3.12 12.41 12.94
N GLY A 259 3.89 11.51 13.58
CA GLY A 259 4.75 11.80 14.73
C GLY A 259 6.23 12.09 14.41
N GLU A 260 6.65 12.03 13.15
CA GLU A 260 8.06 12.22 12.79
C GLU A 260 8.40 13.68 12.48
N ALA A 261 9.54 14.16 13.01
CA ALA A 261 10.05 15.49 12.73
C ALA A 261 10.28 15.68 11.22
N ARG A 262 9.54 16.64 10.64
CA ARG A 262 9.69 17.02 9.23
C ARG A 262 10.93 17.91 9.10
N PRO A 263 11.90 17.60 8.22
CA PRO A 263 12.92 18.57 7.89
C PRO A 263 12.25 19.80 7.25
N ALA A 264 12.71 21.01 7.58
CA ALA A 264 12.11 22.30 7.19
C ALA A 264 11.89 22.52 5.68
N TRP A 265 12.38 21.61 4.84
CA TRP A 265 12.30 21.65 3.37
C TRP A 265 11.15 20.78 2.80
N VAL A 266 10.35 20.12 3.64
CA VAL A 266 9.18 19.32 3.23
C VAL A 266 7.92 20.19 3.28
N LEU A 267 7.55 20.80 2.15
CA LEU A 267 6.21 21.39 2.01
C LEU A 267 5.17 20.26 1.85
N SER A 268 4.10 20.32 2.64
CA SER A 268 2.96 19.38 2.60
C SER A 268 2.43 19.19 1.17
N CYS A 269 2.42 17.95 0.69
CA CYS A 269 1.57 17.56 -0.43
C CYS A 269 0.18 17.20 0.11
N ILE A 270 -0.76 18.14 -0.04
CA ILE A 270 -2.17 17.92 0.25
C ILE A 270 -2.74 17.03 -0.87
N PHE A 271 -3.19 15.83 -0.51
CA PHE A 271 -3.99 14.96 -1.36
C PHE A 271 -5.38 15.59 -1.52
N CYS A 272 -5.56 16.55 -2.43
CA CYS A 272 -6.90 16.98 -2.84
C CYS A 272 -6.93 17.40 -4.31
N ARG A 273 -7.61 16.57 -5.10
CA ARG A 273 -8.29 16.79 -6.40
C ARG A 273 -7.63 17.49 -7.59
N ASN A 274 -6.50 18.20 -7.50
CA ASN A 274 -5.79 18.69 -8.69
C ASN A 274 -4.27 18.80 -8.41
N VAL A 275 -3.46 18.30 -9.33
CA VAL A 275 -2.01 18.16 -9.16
C VAL A 275 -1.32 19.52 -9.24
N PHE A 276 -0.71 19.97 -8.14
CA PHE A 276 0.36 20.97 -8.15
C PHE A 276 1.48 20.53 -7.21
N PHE A 277 2.70 20.37 -7.75
CA PHE A 277 3.94 20.27 -6.99
C PHE A 277 4.79 21.51 -7.27
N LEU A 278 5.20 22.21 -6.22
CA LEU A 278 6.02 23.42 -6.32
C LEU A 278 7.46 23.07 -5.96
N ALA A 279 8.42 23.42 -6.82
CA ALA A 279 9.81 23.56 -6.40
C ALA A 279 10.44 24.80 -7.02
N LYS A 280 11.19 25.55 -6.20
CA LYS A 280 12.19 26.49 -6.68
C LYS A 280 13.50 25.74 -6.90
N SER A 281 14.00 25.81 -8.13
CA SER A 281 15.42 25.62 -8.44
C SER A 281 16.08 26.99 -8.59
N LYS A 282 17.30 27.17 -8.06
CA LYS A 282 18.17 28.32 -8.44
C LYS A 282 18.77 28.17 -9.85
N ARG A 283 18.37 27.15 -10.61
CA ARG A 283 18.65 26.97 -12.04
C ARG A 283 17.60 26.01 -12.62
N ALA A 284 16.37 26.49 -12.80
CA ALA A 284 15.37 25.76 -13.57
C ALA A 284 15.66 26.02 -15.06
N ASN A 285 16.07 24.99 -15.79
CA ASN A 285 16.08 25.05 -17.25
C ASN A 285 14.62 24.93 -17.73
N LYS A 286 14.24 25.74 -18.72
CA LYS A 286 12.87 26.06 -19.15
C LYS A 286 12.03 24.86 -19.63
N LYS A 287 12.61 23.65 -19.67
CA LYS A 287 12.01 22.41 -20.17
C LYS A 287 11.25 21.58 -19.12
N CYS A 288 11.37 21.90 -17.82
CA CYS A 288 10.71 21.15 -16.74
C CYS A 288 9.32 21.67 -16.34
N GLN A 289 8.81 22.72 -16.96
CA GLN A 289 7.54 23.35 -16.57
C GLN A 289 6.28 22.66 -17.13
N GLU A 290 6.39 21.72 -18.07
CA GLU A 290 5.22 21.06 -18.68
C GLU A 290 4.74 19.77 -17.97
N ILE A 291 5.39 19.31 -16.88
CA ILE A 291 5.06 17.99 -16.29
C ILE A 291 4.89 17.95 -14.76
N GLY A 292 4.74 19.11 -14.10
CA GLY A 292 4.21 19.19 -12.72
C GLY A 292 4.91 18.35 -11.63
N LEU A 293 6.18 17.97 -11.82
CA LEU A 293 7.00 17.25 -10.84
C LEU A 293 8.41 17.84 -10.85
N ALA A 294 8.93 18.20 -9.67
CA ALA A 294 10.28 18.70 -9.53
C ALA A 294 11.17 17.69 -8.83
N PHE A 295 12.19 17.23 -9.54
CA PHE A 295 13.13 16.22 -9.09
C PHE A 295 14.50 16.85 -8.79
N LYS A 296 15.15 16.41 -7.70
CA LYS A 296 16.53 16.78 -7.40
C LYS A 296 17.46 15.68 -7.90
N PHE A 297 18.01 15.86 -9.09
CA PHE A 297 19.09 14.99 -9.58
C PHE A 297 20.39 15.34 -8.86
N LYS A 298 20.95 14.39 -8.09
CA LYS A 298 22.37 14.48 -7.71
C LYS A 298 23.22 14.06 -8.92
N LYS A 299 24.53 14.31 -8.86
CA LYS A 299 25.54 13.83 -9.84
C LYS A 299 25.52 12.30 -10.03
N ILE A 300 24.81 11.60 -9.15
CA ILE A 300 24.42 10.18 -9.19
C ILE A 300 22.93 10.16 -9.57
N ARG A 301 22.53 9.35 -10.56
CA ARG A 301 21.16 9.20 -11.11
C ARG A 301 20.12 8.72 -10.07
N GLN A 302 19.91 9.54 -9.03
CA GLN A 302 19.07 9.28 -7.87
C GLN A 302 17.90 10.27 -7.84
N LEU A 303 16.71 9.72 -7.62
CA LEU A 303 15.46 10.43 -7.39
C LEU A 303 15.07 10.21 -5.93
N LYS A 304 14.87 11.29 -5.16
CA LYS A 304 14.40 11.21 -3.77
C LYS A 304 13.05 11.91 -3.61
N ILE A 305 12.06 11.20 -3.10
CA ILE A 305 10.73 11.73 -2.75
C ILE A 305 10.46 11.47 -1.27
N ILE A 306 9.80 12.42 -0.60
CA ILE A 306 9.27 12.27 0.76
C ILE A 306 7.75 12.30 0.67
N VAL A 307 7.09 11.26 1.20
CA VAL A 307 5.63 11.16 1.28
C VAL A 307 5.21 11.36 2.74
N SER A 308 4.25 12.24 2.99
CA SER A 308 3.75 12.56 4.33
C SER A 308 2.22 12.45 4.38
N PRO A 309 1.60 12.25 5.56
CA PRO A 309 0.16 12.07 5.68
C PRO A 309 -0.54 13.40 5.37
N PRO A 310 -1.78 13.38 4.84
CA PRO A 310 -2.60 14.58 4.79
C PRO A 310 -2.84 15.09 6.22
N GLN A 311 -2.96 16.41 6.38
CA GLN A 311 -3.39 16.99 7.65
C GLN A 311 -4.84 16.56 7.89
N TRP A 312 -5.05 15.51 8.69
CA TRP A 312 -6.37 15.09 9.18
C TRP A 312 -6.89 16.06 10.25
N GLY A 313 -6.99 17.34 9.90
CA GLY A 313 -7.41 18.43 10.79
C GLY A 313 -8.92 18.70 10.77
N ASP A 314 -9.62 18.37 9.68
CA ASP A 314 -11.00 18.82 9.47
C ASP A 314 -12.04 17.69 9.28
N CYS A 315 -11.69 16.43 9.51
CA CYS A 315 -12.67 15.31 9.52
C CYS A 315 -13.26 15.01 10.92
N PHE A 316 -12.94 15.82 11.93
CA PHE A 316 -13.49 15.73 13.29
C PHE A 316 -13.98 17.11 13.78
N ARG A 317 -14.81 17.77 12.96
CA ARG A 317 -15.80 18.76 13.43
C ARG A 317 -17.16 18.37 12.88
#